data_AF-A0A0H5QGB8-F1
#
_entry.id   AF-A0A0H5QGB8-F1
#
_cell.length_a   1.000
_cell.length_b   1.000
_cell.length_c   1.000
_cell.angle_alpha   90.00
_cell.angle_beta   90.00
_cell.angle_gamma   90.00
#
_symmetry.space_group_name_H-M   'P 1'
#
loop_
_entity.id
_entity.type
_entity.pdbx_description
1 polymer ?
#
loop_
_entity_poly.entity_id
_entity_poly.type
_entity_poly.pdbx_seq_one_letter_code
_entity_poly.pdbx_strand_id
1 'polypeptide(L)'
;MARGKGVTKSQPAATNERWTTFVEITLDGHSKEDITTAFPTVDDVHDVVTDMLTEGYRFSFTHNKQNDAIIVSVTSKDENSPNFGCTFTSFAGDWFTALRVAAYKHVIVAEGQWVRDGKPVARAEFG
;
A
#
# COMPACT_ATOMS: atom_id res chain seq x y z
N MET A 1 8.99 -62.11 -0.87
CA MET A 1 9.83 -61.01 -0.36
C MET A 1 9.39 -59.73 -1.03
N ALA A 2 8.72 -58.83 -0.30
CA ALA A 2 8.17 -57.60 -0.82
C ALA A 2 8.51 -56.44 0.13
N ARG A 3 8.98 -55.32 -0.43
CA ARG A 3 8.54 -53.93 -0.15
C ARG A 3 9.55 -52.96 -0.74
N GLY A 4 9.14 -52.29 -1.83
CA GLY A 4 9.84 -51.15 -2.40
C GLY A 4 9.85 -49.99 -1.42
N LYS A 5 11.01 -49.34 -1.30
CA LYS A 5 11.18 -48.11 -0.51
C LYS A 5 10.42 -46.97 -1.21
N GLY A 6 9.38 -46.47 -0.55
CA GLY A 6 8.67 -45.27 -0.98
C GLY A 6 9.60 -44.06 -0.88
N VAL A 7 9.72 -43.31 -1.97
CA VAL A 7 10.35 -42.00 -2.00
C VAL A 7 9.43 -41.04 -1.24
N THR A 8 9.87 -40.55 -0.09
CA THR A 8 9.19 -39.49 0.64
C THR A 8 9.30 -38.22 -0.19
N LYS A 9 8.22 -37.87 -0.90
CA LYS A 9 8.09 -36.58 -1.57
C LYS A 9 8.17 -35.51 -0.47
N SER A 10 9.26 -34.77 -0.43
CA SER A 10 9.36 -33.60 0.43
C SER A 10 8.22 -32.66 0.05
N GLN A 11 7.33 -32.41 1.01
CA GLN A 11 6.32 -31.36 0.90
C GLN A 11 7.08 -30.06 0.60
N PRO A 12 6.74 -29.30 -0.46
CA PRO A 12 7.28 -27.97 -0.60
C PRO A 12 6.91 -27.23 0.70
N ALA A 13 7.91 -26.64 1.36
CA ALA A 13 7.68 -25.75 2.49
C ALA A 13 6.55 -24.81 2.08
N ALA A 14 5.49 -24.73 2.88
CA ALA A 14 4.40 -23.81 2.65
C ALA A 14 5.04 -22.44 2.45
N THR A 15 5.10 -21.97 1.21
CA THR A 15 5.43 -20.59 0.93
C THR A 15 4.37 -19.84 1.68
N ASN A 16 4.77 -19.08 2.71
CA ASN A 16 3.89 -18.16 3.39
C ASN A 16 3.27 -17.31 2.28
N GLU A 17 2.05 -17.66 1.86
CA GLU A 17 1.20 -16.82 1.05
C GLU A 17 0.94 -15.63 1.95
N ARG A 18 1.87 -14.66 1.93
CA ARG A 18 1.87 -13.47 2.79
C ARG A 18 0.63 -12.68 2.40
N TRP A 19 -0.46 -12.97 3.09
CA TRP A 19 -1.74 -12.31 2.91
C TRP A 19 -1.49 -10.81 3.02
N THR A 20 -1.70 -10.11 1.91
CA THR A 20 -1.55 -8.66 1.89
C THR A 20 -2.88 -8.07 2.34
N THR A 21 -2.88 -7.39 3.49
CA THR A 21 -4.09 -6.80 4.06
C THR A 21 -4.31 -5.42 3.48
N PHE A 22 -5.44 -5.21 2.83
CA PHE A 22 -5.80 -3.88 2.36
C PHE A 22 -6.32 -3.03 3.51
N VAL A 23 -5.73 -1.86 3.69
CA VAL A 23 -6.12 -0.87 4.70
C VAL A 23 -6.67 0.37 4.02
N GLU A 24 -7.73 0.92 4.58
CA GLU A 24 -8.35 2.15 4.11
C GLU A 24 -7.82 3.32 4.93
N ILE A 25 -7.20 4.28 4.25
CA ILE A 25 -6.80 5.57 4.81
C ILE A 25 -7.72 6.62 4.19
N THR A 26 -8.71 7.07 4.96
CA THR A 26 -9.69 8.08 4.55
C THR A 26 -9.08 9.48 4.64
N LEU A 27 -9.51 10.39 3.78
CA LEU A 27 -9.06 11.79 3.75
C LEU A 27 -10.09 12.71 4.45
N ASP A 28 -10.77 12.20 5.49
CA ASP A 28 -11.91 12.90 6.08
C ASP A 28 -11.49 14.28 6.62
N GLY A 29 -12.12 15.33 6.11
CA GLY A 29 -11.80 16.72 6.47
C GLY A 29 -10.59 17.32 5.75
N HIS A 30 -9.96 16.58 4.82
CA HIS A 30 -8.85 17.09 4.00
C HIS A 30 -9.31 17.40 2.57
N SER A 31 -8.99 18.60 2.14
CA SER A 31 -9.25 19.11 0.79
C SER A 31 -8.07 18.80 -0.15
N LYS A 32 -8.29 18.98 -1.46
CA LYS A 32 -7.20 18.92 -2.44
C LYS A 32 -6.15 20.02 -2.19
N GLU A 33 -6.57 21.16 -1.66
CA GLU A 33 -5.72 22.31 -1.35
C GLU A 33 -4.74 21.97 -0.22
N ASP A 34 -5.18 21.19 0.78
CA ASP A 34 -4.31 20.71 1.86
C ASP A 34 -3.19 19.82 1.33
N ILE A 35 -3.50 18.94 0.37
CA ILE A 35 -2.52 18.04 -0.25
C ILE A 35 -1.47 18.84 -1.04
N THR A 36 -1.90 19.86 -1.78
CA THR A 36 -0.97 20.73 -2.53
C THR A 36 -0.18 21.66 -1.63
N THR A 37 -0.72 22.04 -0.47
CA THR A 37 -0.03 22.90 0.50
C THR A 37 1.01 22.12 1.31
N ALA A 38 0.71 20.87 1.66
CA ALA A 38 1.63 20.00 2.38
C ALA A 38 2.86 19.60 1.55
N PHE A 39 2.68 19.44 0.24
CA PHE A 39 3.77 19.20 -0.71
C PHE A 39 3.67 20.23 -1.82
N PRO A 40 4.24 21.43 -1.67
CA PRO A 40 4.16 22.46 -2.71
C PRO A 40 4.95 22.08 -3.96
N THR A 41 6.11 21.44 -3.79
CA THR A 41 7.03 21.15 -4.90
C THR A 41 7.01 19.67 -5.31
N VAL A 42 7.73 19.36 -6.40
CA VAL A 42 7.97 17.97 -6.82
C VAL A 42 8.99 17.31 -5.89
N ASP A 43 9.99 18.08 -5.45
CA ASP A 43 11.07 17.60 -4.59
C ASP A 43 10.50 17.11 -3.24
N ASP A 44 9.53 17.80 -2.65
CA ASP A 44 8.89 17.34 -1.40
C ASP A 44 8.24 15.96 -1.54
N VAL A 45 7.61 15.67 -2.69
CA VAL A 45 7.00 14.36 -2.96
C VAL A 45 8.08 13.32 -3.25
N HIS A 46 9.11 13.72 -4.00
CA HIS A 46 10.25 12.87 -4.32
C HIS A 46 10.96 12.40 -3.05
N ASP A 47 11.22 13.29 -2.09
CA ASP A 47 11.93 12.98 -0.86
C ASP A 47 11.14 11.99 0.00
N VAL A 48 9.83 12.23 0.20
CA VAL A 48 8.96 11.28 0.91
C VAL A 48 8.91 9.91 0.24
N VAL A 49 8.77 9.88 -1.09
CA VAL A 49 8.72 8.61 -1.83
C VAL A 49 10.07 7.88 -1.74
N THR A 50 11.18 8.63 -1.75
CA THR A 50 12.54 8.08 -1.61
C THR A 50 12.70 7.45 -0.24
N ASP A 51 12.32 8.15 0.83
CA ASP A 51 12.35 7.64 2.20
C ASP A 51 11.52 6.36 2.32
N MET A 52 10.28 6.38 1.84
CA MET A 52 9.42 5.19 1.82
C MET A 52 10.04 4.01 1.04
N LEU A 53 10.66 4.26 -0.11
CA LEU A 53 11.34 3.19 -0.85
C LEU A 53 12.51 2.60 -0.05
N THR A 54 13.29 3.44 0.64
CA THR A 54 14.40 2.98 1.48
C THR A 54 13.94 2.24 2.74
N GLU A 55 12.77 2.58 3.27
CA GLU A 55 12.12 1.90 4.40
C GLU A 55 11.42 0.59 4.00
N GLY A 56 11.52 0.17 2.73
CA GLY A 56 10.99 -1.11 2.28
C GLY A 56 9.52 -1.09 1.86
N TYR A 57 8.95 0.10 1.57
CA TYR A 57 7.67 0.21 0.90
C TYR A 57 7.82 -0.01 -0.61
N ARG A 58 6.82 -0.64 -1.22
CA ARG A 58 6.71 -0.86 -2.65
C ARG A 58 5.53 -0.09 -3.22
N PHE A 59 5.77 0.64 -4.30
CA PHE A 59 4.74 1.31 -5.08
C PHE A 59 4.37 0.49 -6.31
N SER A 60 3.10 0.50 -6.69
CA SER A 60 2.60 -0.08 -7.94
C SER A 60 1.56 0.85 -8.55
N PHE A 61 1.63 1.03 -9.86
CA PHE A 61 0.79 1.95 -10.61
C PHE A 61 -0.12 1.15 -11.54
N THR A 62 -1.40 1.48 -11.57
CA THR A 62 -2.37 0.82 -12.45
C THR A 62 -3.29 1.86 -13.04
N HIS A 63 -3.50 1.82 -14.36
CA HIS A 63 -4.46 2.69 -15.03
C HIS A 63 -5.83 2.01 -15.06
N ASN A 64 -6.83 2.65 -14.43
CA ASN A 64 -8.22 2.24 -14.52
C ASN A 64 -8.92 2.96 -15.68
N LYS A 65 -9.13 2.24 -16.79
CA LYS A 65 -9.77 2.77 -18.01
C LYS A 65 -11.23 3.17 -17.83
N GLN A 66 -11.95 2.60 -16.86
CA GLN A 66 -13.38 2.90 -16.67
C GLN A 66 -13.57 4.30 -16.07
N ASN A 67 -12.66 4.68 -15.18
CA ASN A 67 -12.74 5.93 -14.43
C ASN A 67 -11.71 6.97 -14.90
N ASP A 68 -10.94 6.66 -15.94
CA ASP A 68 -9.82 7.46 -16.46
C ASP A 68 -8.90 7.97 -15.34
N ALA A 69 -8.44 7.04 -14.50
CA ALA A 69 -7.69 7.36 -13.29
C ALA A 69 -6.50 6.42 -13.08
N ILE A 70 -5.40 6.97 -12.59
CA ILE A 70 -4.25 6.21 -12.11
C ILE A 70 -4.48 5.85 -10.64
N ILE A 71 -4.29 4.57 -10.32
CA ILE A 71 -4.30 4.02 -8.97
C ILE A 71 -2.86 3.75 -8.57
N VAL A 72 -2.45 4.26 -7.41
CA VAL A 72 -1.18 3.97 -6.76
C VAL A 72 -1.44 3.11 -5.54
N SER A 73 -0.85 1.92 -5.52
CA SER A 73 -0.87 1.00 -4.40
C SER A 73 0.47 1.03 -3.68
N VAL A 74 0.46 1.27 -2.37
CA VAL A 74 1.66 1.30 -1.53
C VAL A 74 1.59 0.13 -0.57
N THR A 75 2.64 -0.70 -0.54
CA THR A 75 2.69 -1.92 0.26
C THR A 75 3.96 -1.96 1.10
N SER A 76 3.85 -2.18 2.41
CA SER A 76 5.04 -2.42 3.24
C SER A 76 5.52 -3.86 3.09
N LYS A 77 6.81 -4.05 2.80
CA LYS A 77 7.44 -5.37 2.69
C LYS A 77 8.52 -5.62 3.72
N ASP A 78 8.91 -4.61 4.50
CA ASP A 78 9.82 -4.78 5.63
C ASP A 78 9.10 -5.44 6.81
N GLU A 79 9.64 -6.58 7.27
CA GLU A 79 9.12 -7.37 8.39
C GLU A 79 9.20 -6.66 9.74
N ASN A 80 10.09 -5.66 9.85
CA ASN A 80 10.24 -4.85 11.05
C ASN A 80 9.31 -3.63 11.06
N SER A 81 8.66 -3.34 9.93
CA SER A 81 7.72 -2.22 9.82
C SER A 81 6.41 -2.56 10.54
N PRO A 82 5.82 -1.62 11.29
CA PRO A 82 4.48 -1.80 11.85
C PRO A 82 3.39 -1.93 10.77
N ASN A 83 3.70 -1.53 9.54
CA ASN A 83 2.81 -1.67 8.39
C ASN A 83 3.03 -2.98 7.62
N PHE A 84 3.92 -3.88 8.08
CA PHE A 84 4.31 -5.08 7.35
C PHE A 84 3.10 -5.85 6.80
N GLY A 85 3.12 -6.13 5.49
CA GLY A 85 2.06 -6.88 4.83
C GLY A 85 0.77 -6.08 4.60
N CYS A 86 0.70 -4.81 4.98
CA CYS A 86 -0.41 -3.93 4.67
C CYS A 86 -0.22 -3.24 3.32
N THR A 87 -1.33 -2.94 2.64
CA THR A 87 -1.39 -2.15 1.42
C THR A 87 -2.50 -1.13 1.50
N PHE A 88 -2.23 0.12 1.16
CA PHE A 88 -3.28 1.11 0.90
C PHE A 88 -3.22 1.57 -0.55
N THR A 89 -4.31 2.18 -1.01
CA THR A 89 -4.39 2.75 -2.35
C THR A 89 -4.79 4.22 -2.34
N SER A 90 -4.37 4.90 -3.41
CA SER A 90 -4.75 6.27 -3.75
C SER A 90 -5.02 6.34 -5.24
N PHE A 91 -5.80 7.32 -5.68
CA PHE A 91 -6.13 7.47 -7.09
C PHE A 91 -6.31 8.94 -7.46
N ALA A 92 -5.98 9.28 -8.70
CA ALA A 92 -6.18 10.59 -9.29
C ALA A 92 -6.22 10.50 -10.83
N GLY A 93 -6.52 11.60 -11.52
CA GLY A 93 -6.53 11.64 -12.98
C GLY A 93 -5.15 11.46 -13.63
N ASP A 94 -4.07 11.72 -12.88
CA ASP A 94 -2.70 11.52 -13.33
C ASP A 94 -1.85 10.80 -12.27
N TRP A 95 -0.72 10.24 -12.71
CA TRP A 95 0.14 9.40 -11.88
C TRP A 95 0.81 10.19 -10.74
N PHE A 96 1.15 11.45 -10.98
CA PHE A 96 1.90 12.26 -10.01
C PHE A 96 0.98 12.76 -8.91
N THR A 97 -0.23 13.22 -9.25
CA THR A 97 -1.25 13.57 -8.26
C THR A 97 -1.62 12.34 -7.43
N ALA A 98 -1.77 11.16 -8.03
CA ALA A 98 -2.04 9.94 -7.27
C ALA A 98 -0.89 9.61 -6.31
N LEU A 99 0.36 9.77 -6.74
CA LEU A 99 1.54 9.58 -5.88
C LEU A 99 1.61 10.61 -4.76
N ARG A 100 1.32 11.89 -5.03
CA ARG A 100 1.24 12.94 -4.02
C ARG A 100 0.15 12.65 -2.98
N VAL A 101 -1.01 12.14 -3.41
CA VAL A 101 -2.08 11.69 -2.50
C VAL A 101 -1.58 10.51 -1.65
N ALA A 102 -0.83 9.57 -2.21
CA ALA A 102 -0.23 8.48 -1.44
C ALA A 102 0.74 8.99 -0.36
N ALA A 103 1.65 9.90 -0.73
CA ALA A 103 2.59 10.53 0.20
C ALA A 103 1.84 11.25 1.34
N TYR A 104 0.79 12.00 1.00
CA TYR A 104 -0.06 12.68 1.99
C TYR A 104 -0.76 11.72 2.95
N LYS A 105 -1.36 10.65 2.42
CA LYS A 105 -1.98 9.62 3.25
C LYS A 105 -0.98 8.99 4.23
N HIS A 106 0.23 8.71 3.76
CA HIS A 106 1.26 8.10 4.59
C HIS A 106 1.78 9.06 5.67
N VAL A 107 2.17 10.28 5.31
CA VAL A 107 2.87 11.21 6.22
C VAL A 107 1.90 11.97 7.11
N ILE A 108 0.82 12.51 6.54
CA ILE A 108 -0.04 13.47 7.25
C ILE A 108 -1.22 12.78 7.91
N VAL A 109 -1.89 11.86 7.20
CA VAL A 109 -3.13 11.25 7.72
C VAL A 109 -2.84 10.08 8.64
N ALA A 110 -1.95 9.19 8.21
CA ALA A 110 -1.60 7.99 8.96
C ALA A 110 -0.39 8.18 9.87
N GLU A 111 0.36 9.29 9.73
CA GLU A 111 1.58 9.57 10.51
C GLU A 111 2.56 8.37 10.51
N GLY A 112 2.71 7.71 9.35
CA GLY A 112 3.55 6.53 9.17
C GLY A 112 2.98 5.21 9.72
N GLN A 113 1.78 5.19 10.31
CA GLN A 113 1.16 4.02 10.94
C GLN A 113 -0.23 3.75 10.33
N TRP A 114 -0.37 2.70 9.53
CA TRP A 114 -1.62 2.44 8.79
C TRP A 114 -2.62 1.60 9.56
N VAL A 115 -2.16 0.90 10.61
CA VAL A 115 -3.01 0.04 11.44
C VAL A 115 -3.38 0.78 12.71
N ARG A 116 -4.60 1.32 12.77
CA ARG A 116 -5.28 1.63 14.03
C ARG A 116 -6.11 0.42 14.42
N ASP A 117 -5.67 -0.32 15.44
CA ASP A 117 -6.45 -1.35 16.15
C ASP A 117 -7.17 -2.41 15.29
N GLY A 118 -6.47 -2.98 14.32
CA GLY A 118 -6.73 -4.37 13.90
C GLY A 118 -8.07 -4.67 13.24
N LYS A 119 -8.73 -3.70 12.59
CA LYS A 119 -9.84 -4.01 11.68
C LYS A 119 -9.68 -3.27 10.35
N PRO A 120 -9.60 -4.00 9.21
CA PRO A 120 -9.84 -3.37 7.93
C PRO A 120 -11.25 -2.79 8.00
N VAL A 121 -11.36 -1.47 7.87
CA VAL A 121 -12.67 -0.83 7.70
C VAL A 121 -13.20 -1.40 6.40
N ALA A 122 -14.26 -2.21 6.51
CA ALA A 122 -14.93 -2.74 5.34
C ALA A 122 -15.38 -1.54 4.52
N ARG A 123 -14.93 -1.50 3.26
CA ARG A 123 -15.33 -0.51 2.27
C ARG A 123 -16.84 -0.32 2.37
N ALA A 124 -17.31 0.87 2.74
CA ALA A 124 -18.73 1.16 2.67
C ALA A 124 -19.18 0.88 1.22
N GLU A 125 -20.18 0.02 1.05
CA GLU A 125 -20.78 -0.24 -0.25
C GLU A 125 -21.37 1.10 -0.74
N PHE A 126 -20.64 1.79 -1.61
CA PHE A 126 -21.19 2.93 -2.33
C PHE A 126 -21.98 2.40 -3.52
N GLY A 127 -23.30 2.59 -3.46
CA GLY A 127 -24.15 2.73 -4.63
C GLY A 127 -23.96 4.08 -5.32
#